data_AF-A0A5R9NYF0-F1
#
_entry.id   AF-A0A5R9NYF0-F1
#
_cell.length_a   1.000
_cell.length_b   1.000
_cell.length_c   1.000
_cell.angle_alpha   90.00
_cell.angle_beta   90.00
_cell.angle_gamma   90.00
#
_symmetry.space_group_name_H-M   'P 1'
#
loop_
_entity.id
_entity.type
_entity.pdbx_description
1 polymer ?
#
loop_
_entity_poly.entity_id
_entity_poly.type
_entity_poly.pdbx_seq_one_letter_code
_entity_poly.pdbx_strand_id
1 'polypeptide(L)'
;MFQVDYMPLLKSLNTQTGLSFVEGEPVETLADLPLFRIEVRKFRTDDHAQAFVTGLEVVGSMNKIVFDWEEGAEKNNRLVLVGFLQDEVTPETPLEERISLVEFAPSKRDYNARVKGSERHLEESRQFSRKMQAEADDMMSPLATLGYRQTRTANNHVSVKGPDGYGVGISWGFNQDGIEVSTDLFELKHGSLDLSAEFDAYVATTSCQFESTLQTTLVIKGLQSKDDIPDAIERLRAVEEGLNAIRKKAYWDHFVKNTPMTKPRREFLKGADEGGIRCYINRANKRASAGGRDIGQTEIDTLVRRGWLEGTHPKLQISDLGRADAKLTSAAPKP
;
A
#
# COMPACT_ATOMS: atom_id res chain seq x y z
N MET A 1 47.98 -19.18 5.89
CA MET A 1 46.51 -19.20 5.96
C MET A 1 46.07 -20.21 7.01
N PHE A 2 45.55 -19.75 8.14
CA PHE A 2 45.15 -20.60 9.28
C PHE A 2 43.75 -21.15 9.05
N GLN A 3 43.57 -22.47 9.15
CA GLN A 3 42.27 -23.12 8.94
C GLN A 3 41.67 -23.56 10.26
N VAL A 4 40.44 -23.13 10.54
CA VAL A 4 39.64 -23.66 11.65
C VAL A 4 38.56 -24.57 11.05
N ASP A 5 38.82 -25.87 11.15
CA ASP A 5 37.99 -27.03 10.80
C ASP A 5 37.41 -27.12 9.37
N TYR A 6 37.06 -26.02 8.70
CA TYR A 6 36.56 -26.00 7.31
C TYR A 6 36.82 -24.69 6.54
N MET A 7 37.29 -23.60 7.19
CA MET A 7 37.48 -22.30 6.54
C MET A 7 38.69 -21.53 7.11
N PRO A 8 39.31 -20.66 6.29
CA PRO A 8 40.44 -19.87 6.73
C PRO A 8 39.99 -18.68 7.60
N LEU A 9 40.72 -18.44 8.68
CA LEU A 9 40.58 -17.22 9.49
C LEU A 9 41.36 -16.08 8.82
N LEU A 10 40.73 -14.90 8.76
CA LEU A 10 41.23 -13.70 8.10
C LEU A 10 41.50 -12.59 9.13
N LYS A 11 42.47 -11.73 8.84
CA LYS A 11 42.72 -10.46 9.53
C LYS A 11 41.69 -9.43 9.06
N SER A 12 40.91 -8.88 9.96
CA SER A 12 39.97 -7.81 9.63
C SER A 12 40.14 -6.64 10.58
N LEU A 13 40.26 -5.43 10.03
CA LEU A 13 40.27 -4.20 10.82
C LEU A 13 38.86 -3.71 11.18
N ASN A 14 37.82 -4.35 10.62
CA ASN A 14 36.44 -3.95 10.78
C ASN A 14 35.73 -4.69 11.93
N THR A 15 36.39 -5.71 12.51
CA THR A 15 35.84 -6.53 13.59
C THR A 15 36.51 -6.20 14.92
N GLN A 16 35.78 -6.38 16.03
CA GLN A 16 36.28 -6.04 17.37
C GLN A 16 37.40 -6.97 17.83
N THR A 17 37.37 -8.23 17.36
CA THR A 17 38.40 -9.25 17.59
C THR A 17 39.63 -9.08 16.71
N GLY A 18 39.57 -8.22 15.68
CA GLY A 18 40.62 -8.10 14.67
C GLY A 18 40.67 -9.26 13.66
N LEU A 19 39.68 -10.15 13.72
CA LEU A 19 39.58 -11.38 12.95
C LEU A 19 38.21 -11.52 12.29
N SER A 20 38.14 -12.22 11.16
CA SER A 20 36.90 -12.45 10.41
C SER A 20 36.94 -13.79 9.67
N PHE A 21 35.78 -14.35 9.36
CA PHE A 21 35.63 -15.51 8.47
C PHE A 21 35.10 -15.12 7.08
N VAL A 22 34.72 -13.86 6.89
CA VAL A 22 34.03 -13.38 5.67
C VAL A 22 34.94 -12.46 4.86
N GLU A 23 35.62 -11.52 5.50
CA GLU A 23 36.41 -10.49 4.82
C GLU A 23 37.78 -10.27 5.47
N GLY A 24 38.75 -9.83 4.68
CA GLY A 24 40.07 -9.46 5.18
C GLY A 24 41.24 -10.19 4.53
N GLU A 25 42.42 -9.96 5.08
CA GLU A 25 43.67 -10.54 4.57
C GLU A 25 43.94 -11.91 5.20
N PRO A 26 44.57 -12.86 4.49
CA PRO A 26 44.97 -14.12 5.08
C PRO A 26 45.87 -13.90 6.30
N VAL A 27 45.59 -14.62 7.39
CA VAL A 27 46.55 -14.73 8.50
C VAL A 27 47.69 -15.64 8.01
N GLU A 28 48.94 -15.16 8.03
CA GLU A 28 50.11 -15.86 7.47
C GLU A 28 51.04 -16.39 8.56
N THR A 29 51.15 -15.68 9.68
CA THR A 29 52.05 -15.97 10.79
C THR A 29 51.35 -15.79 12.15
N LEU A 30 51.98 -16.25 13.24
CA LEU A 30 51.46 -16.02 14.60
C LEU A 30 51.43 -14.54 14.99
N ALA A 31 52.27 -13.71 14.37
CA ALA A 31 52.31 -12.26 14.61
C ALA A 31 51.07 -11.54 14.06
N ASP A 32 50.34 -12.18 13.14
CA ASP A 32 49.08 -11.66 12.58
C ASP A 32 47.87 -11.85 13.51
N LEU A 33 48.03 -12.64 14.58
CA LEU A 33 46.95 -12.91 15.53
C LEU A 33 46.93 -11.87 16.66
N PRO A 34 45.74 -11.52 17.17
CA PRO A 34 45.61 -10.65 18.34
C PRO A 34 46.33 -11.24 19.56
N LEU A 35 46.86 -10.36 20.42
CA LEU A 35 47.63 -10.72 21.62
C LEU A 35 46.74 -11.12 22.81
N PHE A 36 45.58 -11.73 22.53
CA PHE A 36 44.67 -12.27 23.53
C PHE A 36 44.07 -13.58 23.03
N ARG A 37 43.62 -14.42 23.97
CA ARG A 37 43.00 -15.70 23.62
C ARG A 37 41.69 -15.52 22.84
N ILE A 38 41.51 -16.32 21.80
CA ILE A 38 40.32 -16.38 20.96
C ILE A 38 39.61 -17.73 21.15
N GLU A 39 38.31 -17.68 21.36
CA GLU A 39 37.41 -18.82 21.21
C GLU A 39 36.61 -18.69 19.92
N VAL A 40 36.69 -19.71 19.06
CA VAL A 40 35.76 -19.88 17.95
C VAL A 40 34.64 -20.79 18.46
N ARG A 41 33.42 -20.25 18.55
CA ARG A 41 32.25 -21.01 19.02
C ARG A 41 31.39 -21.44 17.86
N LYS A 42 31.19 -22.75 17.73
CA LYS A 42 30.41 -23.34 16.64
C LYS A 42 29.04 -23.80 17.14
N PHE A 43 28.01 -23.34 16.46
CA PHE A 43 26.61 -23.60 16.75
C PHE A 43 25.99 -24.54 15.71
N ARG A 44 24.92 -25.22 16.10
CA ARG A 44 24.19 -26.14 15.20
C ARG A 44 23.20 -25.40 14.29
N THR A 45 22.64 -24.30 14.78
CA THR A 45 21.63 -23.48 14.07
C THR A 45 21.91 -22.01 14.34
N ASP A 46 21.46 -21.17 13.41
CA ASP A 46 21.60 -19.71 13.44
C ASP A 46 20.91 -19.15 14.70
N ASP A 47 19.73 -19.68 15.06
CA ASP A 47 19.02 -19.35 16.30
C ASP A 47 19.86 -19.54 17.58
N HIS A 48 20.73 -20.56 17.62
CA HIS A 48 21.60 -20.79 18.78
C HIS A 48 22.77 -19.79 18.82
N ALA A 49 23.33 -19.44 17.66
CA ALA A 49 24.38 -18.43 17.56
C ALA A 49 23.83 -17.05 17.97
N GLN A 50 22.67 -16.66 17.42
CA GLN A 50 21.97 -15.41 17.77
C GLN A 50 21.68 -15.32 19.28
N ALA A 51 21.17 -16.40 19.88
CA ALA A 51 20.86 -16.41 21.31
C ALA A 51 22.12 -16.25 22.18
N PHE A 52 23.23 -16.85 21.77
CA PHE A 52 24.51 -16.71 22.46
C PHE A 52 25.05 -15.28 22.37
N VAL A 53 25.06 -14.68 21.18
CA VAL A 53 25.46 -13.29 20.94
C VAL A 53 24.62 -12.32 21.78
N THR A 54 23.29 -12.48 21.74
CA THR A 54 22.35 -11.69 22.57
C THR A 54 22.68 -11.85 24.07
N GLY A 55 23.07 -13.05 24.50
CA GLY A 55 23.51 -13.31 25.87
C GLY A 55 24.80 -12.55 26.24
N LEU A 56 25.77 -12.45 25.33
CA LEU A 56 27.00 -11.67 25.53
C LEU A 56 26.71 -10.18 25.67
N GLU A 57 25.80 -9.65 24.86
CA GLU A 57 25.33 -8.25 24.90
C GLU A 57 24.59 -7.93 26.21
N VAL A 58 23.62 -8.76 26.59
CA VAL A 58 22.77 -8.54 27.78
C VAL A 58 23.54 -8.66 29.08
N VAL A 59 24.52 -9.57 29.16
CA VAL A 59 25.33 -9.76 30.37
C VAL A 59 26.28 -8.58 30.60
N GLY A 60 26.43 -7.66 29.63
CA GLY A 60 27.25 -6.46 29.79
C GLY A 60 28.66 -6.85 30.22
N SER A 61 29.30 -7.72 29.43
CA SER A 61 30.60 -8.29 29.73
C SER A 61 31.68 -7.19 29.72
N MET A 62 31.78 -6.53 30.87
CA MET A 62 32.66 -5.41 31.19
C MET A 62 34.07 -5.60 30.64
N ASN A 63 34.53 -4.72 29.72
CA ASN A 63 35.92 -4.45 29.31
C ASN A 63 36.88 -5.65 29.10
N LYS A 64 36.39 -6.88 29.07
CA LYS A 64 37.19 -8.11 29.26
C LYS A 64 37.01 -9.12 28.14
N ILE A 65 35.98 -8.96 27.31
CA ILE A 65 35.79 -9.74 26.11
C ILE A 65 35.38 -8.83 24.95
N VAL A 66 35.74 -9.24 23.74
CA VAL A 66 35.25 -8.71 22.46
C VAL A 66 34.65 -9.87 21.68
N PHE A 67 33.64 -9.62 20.87
CA PHE A 67 33.07 -10.68 20.06
C PHE A 67 32.61 -10.14 18.70
N ASP A 68 32.63 -11.02 17.71
CA ASP A 68 32.09 -10.73 16.38
C ASP A 68 31.29 -11.94 15.89
N TRP A 69 30.17 -11.63 15.27
CA TRP A 69 29.33 -12.58 14.58
C TRP A 69 28.93 -11.97 13.24
N GLU A 70 29.34 -12.62 12.16
CA GLU A 70 29.15 -12.11 10.81
C GLU A 70 28.09 -12.96 10.11
N GLU A 71 27.09 -12.29 9.53
CA GLU A 71 26.09 -12.90 8.65
C GLU A 71 26.75 -13.28 7.30
N GLY A 72 27.56 -14.33 7.30
CA GLY A 72 28.14 -14.90 6.08
C GLY A 72 27.20 -15.90 5.37
N ALA A 73 27.72 -16.69 4.44
CA ALA A 73 26.99 -17.83 3.85
C ALA A 73 26.39 -18.73 4.96
N GLU A 74 25.32 -19.49 4.69
CA GLU A 74 24.54 -20.29 5.70
C GLU A 74 25.36 -21.10 6.74
N LYS A 75 26.64 -21.38 6.48
CA LYS A 75 27.54 -22.06 7.42
C LYS A 75 28.25 -21.12 8.41
N ASN A 76 28.49 -19.86 8.06
CA ASN A 76 29.22 -18.86 8.85
C ASN A 76 28.34 -18.17 9.89
N ASN A 77 27.03 -18.09 9.64
CA ASN A 77 26.03 -17.63 10.61
C ASN A 77 26.00 -18.44 11.91
N ARG A 78 26.75 -19.55 11.96
CA ARG A 78 26.83 -20.47 13.10
C ARG A 78 28.17 -20.42 13.80
N LEU A 79 29.06 -19.50 13.44
CA LEU A 79 30.37 -19.31 14.07
C LEU A 79 30.40 -17.95 14.75
N VAL A 80 30.74 -17.91 16.04
CA VAL A 80 30.93 -16.66 16.79
C VAL A 80 32.37 -16.60 17.28
N LEU A 81 33.07 -15.50 17.01
CA LEU A 81 34.40 -15.21 17.53
C LEU A 81 34.26 -14.52 18.89
N VAL A 82 34.96 -15.02 19.92
CA VAL A 82 35.00 -14.39 21.24
C VAL A 82 36.46 -14.25 21.67
N GLY A 83 36.94 -13.02 21.76
CA GLY A 83 38.25 -12.69 22.31
C GLY A 83 38.16 -12.36 23.80
N PHE A 84 39.12 -12.84 24.60
CA PHE A 84 39.20 -12.59 26.04
C PHE A 84 40.35 -11.63 26.33
N LEU A 85 40.08 -10.32 26.34
CA LEU A 85 41.07 -9.26 26.54
C LEU A 85 41.88 -9.38 27.84
N GLN A 86 41.35 -10.06 28.85
CA GLN A 86 42.04 -10.32 30.12
C GLN A 86 43.07 -11.46 30.06
N ASP A 87 43.03 -12.28 29.02
CA ASP A 87 43.89 -13.44 28.80
C ASP A 87 44.93 -13.10 27.71
N GLU A 88 45.77 -12.09 27.99
CA GLU A 88 46.85 -11.67 27.10
C GLU A 88 47.89 -12.79 26.92
N VAL A 89 48.38 -12.95 25.69
CA VAL A 89 49.34 -13.99 25.29
C VAL A 89 50.61 -13.36 24.71
N THR A 90 51.77 -13.98 24.92
CA THR A 90 53.02 -13.47 24.33
C THR A 90 53.03 -13.74 22.82
N PRO A 91 53.74 -12.93 22.00
CA PRO A 91 53.79 -13.08 20.54
C PRO A 91 54.15 -14.49 20.04
N GLU A 92 54.90 -15.26 20.83
CA GLU A 92 55.42 -16.59 20.52
C GLU A 92 54.53 -17.74 21.02
N THR A 93 53.42 -17.46 21.72
CA THR A 93 52.53 -18.50 22.24
C THR A 93 52.00 -19.39 21.09
N PRO A 94 52.07 -20.73 21.20
CA PRO A 94 51.58 -21.64 20.18
C PRO A 94 50.11 -21.44 19.84
N LEU A 95 49.74 -21.72 18.59
CA LEU A 95 48.38 -21.55 18.08
C LEU A 95 47.31 -22.25 18.92
N GLU A 96 47.59 -23.48 19.34
CA GLU A 96 46.67 -24.36 20.09
C GLU A 96 46.28 -23.76 21.46
N GLU A 97 47.15 -22.91 22.01
CA GLU A 97 46.91 -22.21 23.27
C GLU A 97 46.22 -20.85 23.06
N ARG A 98 46.31 -20.30 21.84
CA ARG A 98 45.72 -19.00 21.47
C ARG A 98 44.32 -19.09 20.91
N ILE A 99 44.03 -20.11 20.11
CA ILE A 99 42.75 -20.30 19.45
C ILE A 99 42.18 -21.65 19.87
N SER A 100 41.05 -21.61 20.58
CA SER A 100 40.30 -22.81 20.92
C SER A 100 38.98 -22.88 20.15
N LEU A 101 38.73 -24.02 19.51
CA LEU A 101 37.43 -24.33 18.92
C LEU A 101 36.55 -24.98 19.99
N VAL A 102 35.39 -24.39 20.24
CA VAL A 102 34.42 -24.89 21.23
C VAL A 102 33.12 -25.22 20.51
N GLU A 103 32.76 -26.50 20.49
CA GLU A 103 31.41 -26.90 20.09
C GLU A 103 30.42 -26.54 21.20
N PHE A 104 29.37 -25.80 20.84
CA PHE A 104 28.40 -25.34 21.81
C PHE A 104 27.53 -26.48 22.37
N ALA A 105 27.47 -26.58 23.69
CA ALA A 105 26.48 -27.37 24.42
C ALA A 105 25.48 -26.43 25.12
N PRO A 106 24.16 -26.55 24.87
CA PRO A 106 23.17 -25.64 25.44
C PRO A 106 23.18 -25.67 26.96
N SER A 107 23.30 -24.50 27.60
CA SER A 107 23.22 -24.36 29.05
C SER A 107 21.89 -23.76 29.51
N LYS A 108 21.52 -24.01 30.77
CA LYS A 108 20.35 -23.40 31.42
C LYS A 108 20.42 -21.86 31.44
N ARG A 109 21.63 -21.29 31.42
CA ARG A 109 21.87 -19.85 31.37
C ARG A 109 21.46 -19.26 30.02
N ASP A 110 21.74 -19.97 28.92
CA ASP A 110 21.41 -19.54 27.56
C ASP A 110 19.89 -19.60 27.29
N TYR A 111 19.21 -20.62 27.84
CA TYR A 111 17.75 -20.68 27.83
C TYR A 111 17.11 -19.49 28.56
N ASN A 112 17.62 -19.14 29.74
CA ASN A 112 17.11 -18.00 30.50
C ASN A 112 17.41 -16.66 29.81
N ALA A 113 18.55 -16.54 29.13
CA ALA A 113 18.87 -15.38 28.30
C ALA A 113 17.90 -15.26 27.11
N ARG A 114 17.51 -16.38 26.47
CA ARG A 114 16.49 -16.42 25.41
C ARG A 114 15.12 -15.93 25.90
N VAL A 115 14.68 -16.41 27.07
CA VAL A 115 13.41 -15.97 27.66
C VAL A 115 13.45 -14.47 27.94
N LYS A 116 14.53 -13.95 28.54
CA LYS A 116 14.70 -12.52 28.82
C LYS A 116 14.82 -11.66 27.55
N GLY A 117 15.53 -12.12 26.52
CA GLY A 117 15.64 -11.43 25.23
C GLY A 117 14.30 -11.38 24.48
N SER A 118 13.55 -12.48 24.52
CA SER A 118 12.19 -12.54 23.96
C SER A 118 11.21 -11.64 24.71
N GLU A 119 11.28 -11.59 26.04
CA GLU A 119 10.49 -10.67 26.87
C GLU A 119 10.84 -9.21 26.57
N ARG A 120 12.14 -8.89 26.41
CA ARG A 120 12.60 -7.54 26.05
C ARG A 120 12.10 -7.13 24.66
N HIS A 121 12.21 -8.00 23.65
CA HIS A 121 11.68 -7.71 22.31
C HIS A 121 10.16 -7.58 22.28
N LEU A 122 9.43 -8.39 23.07
CA LEU A 122 7.98 -8.24 23.23
C LEU A 122 7.63 -6.90 23.90
N GLU A 123 8.39 -6.47 24.90
CA GLU A 123 8.18 -5.20 25.57
C GLU A 123 8.53 -4.01 24.68
N GLU A 124 9.64 -4.07 23.93
CA GLU A 124 10.01 -3.09 22.91
C GLU A 124 8.94 -2.99 21.82
N SER A 125 8.42 -4.13 21.35
CA SER A 125 7.32 -4.19 20.38
C SER A 125 6.02 -3.59 20.93
N ARG A 126 5.69 -3.83 22.21
CA ARG A 126 4.53 -3.20 22.88
C ARG A 126 4.71 -1.70 23.05
N GLN A 127 5.89 -1.25 23.47
CA GLN A 127 6.20 0.17 23.62
C GLN A 127 6.12 0.88 22.27
N PHE A 128 6.69 0.27 21.22
CA PHE A 128 6.57 0.76 19.86
C PHE A 128 5.10 0.84 19.42
N SER A 129 4.33 -0.24 19.59
CA SER A 129 2.90 -0.27 19.21
C SER A 129 2.07 0.78 19.96
N ARG A 130 2.33 1.00 21.26
CA ARG A 130 1.67 2.04 22.05
C ARG A 130 2.00 3.44 21.55
N LYS A 131 3.27 3.69 21.22
CA LYS A 131 3.72 4.96 20.65
C LYS A 131 3.03 5.21 19.30
N MET A 132 3.00 4.20 18.43
CA MET A 132 2.32 4.27 17.13
C MET A 132 0.82 4.57 17.26
N GLN A 133 0.14 3.90 18.19
CA GLN A 133 -1.28 4.16 18.42
C GLN A 133 -1.51 5.58 18.98
N ALA A 134 -0.67 6.04 19.91
CA ALA A 134 -0.77 7.39 20.45
C ALA A 134 -0.56 8.47 19.37
N GLU A 135 0.39 8.27 18.45
CA GLU A 135 0.60 9.17 17.30
C GLU A 135 -0.59 9.15 16.34
N ALA A 136 -1.16 7.98 16.07
CA ALA A 136 -2.37 7.87 15.24
C ALA A 136 -3.56 8.59 15.91
N ASP A 137 -3.78 8.38 17.21
CA ASP A 137 -4.84 9.06 17.97
C ASP A 137 -4.62 10.58 17.97
N ASP A 138 -3.38 11.04 18.06
CA ASP A 138 -3.02 12.46 17.98
C ASP A 138 -3.36 13.06 16.61
N MET A 139 -2.99 12.39 15.51
CA MET A 139 -3.33 12.79 14.14
C MET A 139 -4.84 12.80 13.89
N MET A 140 -5.57 11.91 14.56
CA MET A 140 -7.03 11.81 14.48
C MET A 140 -7.78 12.84 15.32
N SER A 141 -7.12 13.50 16.26
CA SER A 141 -7.78 14.41 17.20
C SER A 141 -8.64 15.51 16.55
N PRO A 142 -8.27 16.13 15.41
CA PRO A 142 -9.10 17.13 14.75
C PRO A 142 -10.37 16.55 14.12
N LEU A 143 -10.37 15.25 13.79
CA LEU A 143 -11.48 14.56 13.13
C LEU A 143 -12.48 13.93 14.10
N ALA A 144 -12.14 13.84 15.39
CA ALA A 144 -12.95 13.18 16.41
C ALA A 144 -14.36 13.79 16.54
N THR A 145 -14.49 15.10 16.40
CA THR A 145 -15.77 15.82 16.49
C THR A 145 -16.58 15.79 15.19
N LEU A 146 -15.94 15.43 14.07
CA LEU A 146 -16.56 15.35 12.74
C LEU A 146 -17.15 13.97 12.43
N GLY A 147 -17.05 13.03 13.38
CA GLY A 147 -17.63 11.69 13.25
C GLY A 147 -16.83 10.73 12.37
N TYR A 148 -15.60 11.08 11.99
CA TYR A 148 -14.69 10.18 11.30
C TYR A 148 -14.24 9.06 12.23
N ARG A 149 -14.10 7.86 11.68
CA ARG A 149 -13.66 6.68 12.41
C ARG A 149 -12.45 6.07 11.75
N GLN A 150 -11.47 5.70 12.56
CA GLN A 150 -10.34 4.90 12.15
C GLN A 150 -10.83 3.52 11.66
N THR A 151 -10.36 3.09 10.49
CA THR A 151 -10.67 1.77 9.92
C THR A 151 -9.44 0.86 9.91
N ARG A 152 -8.24 1.44 9.77
CA ARG A 152 -6.97 0.72 9.75
C ARG A 152 -5.85 1.64 10.22
N THR A 153 -4.88 1.06 10.93
CA THR A 153 -3.62 1.74 11.26
C THR A 153 -2.46 0.82 10.92
N ALA A 154 -1.43 1.38 10.30
CA ALA A 154 -0.20 0.66 10.00
C ALA A 154 0.96 1.66 9.93
N ASN A 155 1.97 1.49 10.77
CA ASN A 155 3.10 2.43 10.85
C ASN A 155 2.59 3.88 10.96
N ASN A 156 3.28 4.85 10.33
CA ASN A 156 2.90 6.25 10.34
C ASN A 156 1.74 6.56 9.37
N HIS A 157 0.74 5.67 9.30
CA HIS A 157 -0.42 5.81 8.44
C HIS A 157 -1.69 5.37 9.16
N VAL A 158 -2.75 6.16 9.01
CA VAL A 158 -4.10 5.83 9.46
C VAL A 158 -5.09 6.00 8.32
N SER A 159 -5.89 4.96 8.08
CA SER A 159 -7.03 5.02 7.18
C SER A 159 -8.29 5.32 7.99
N VAL A 160 -9.09 6.25 7.49
CA VAL A 160 -10.25 6.79 8.22
C VAL A 160 -11.45 6.86 7.28
N LYS A 161 -12.63 6.76 7.86
CA LYS A 161 -13.89 6.81 7.12
C LYS A 161 -14.84 7.81 7.77
N GLY A 162 -15.34 8.73 6.97
CA GLY A 162 -16.37 9.70 7.35
C GLY A 162 -17.73 9.03 7.56
N PRO A 163 -18.69 9.74 8.18
CA PRO A 163 -20.04 9.22 8.45
C PRO A 163 -20.86 8.93 7.18
N ASP A 164 -20.55 9.61 6.08
CA ASP A 164 -21.10 9.38 4.73
C ASP A 164 -20.41 8.23 3.98
N GLY A 165 -19.39 7.64 4.58
CA GLY A 165 -18.62 6.55 3.99
C GLY A 165 -17.42 6.98 3.16
N TYR A 166 -17.11 8.28 3.10
CA TYR A 166 -15.92 8.78 2.41
C TYR A 166 -14.64 8.29 3.09
N GLY A 167 -13.75 7.64 2.34
CA GLY A 167 -12.49 7.08 2.85
C GLY A 167 -11.29 7.97 2.53
N VAL A 168 -10.44 8.22 3.52
CA VAL A 168 -9.15 8.89 3.31
C VAL A 168 -8.03 8.22 4.11
N GLY A 169 -6.81 8.31 3.61
CA GLY A 169 -5.58 7.97 4.31
C GLY A 169 -4.89 9.22 4.85
N ILE A 170 -4.25 9.10 6.01
CA ILE A 170 -3.42 10.16 6.59
C ILE A 170 -2.07 9.53 6.91
N SER A 171 -1.01 10.07 6.33
CA SER A 171 0.37 9.58 6.48
C SER A 171 1.25 10.68 7.08
N TRP A 172 2.17 10.32 7.98
CA TRP A 172 3.14 11.26 8.58
C TRP A 172 4.55 10.68 8.60
N GLY A 173 5.57 11.53 8.68
CA GLY A 173 6.95 11.10 8.96
C GLY A 173 7.63 10.18 7.92
N PHE A 174 7.01 9.91 6.77
CA PHE A 174 7.62 9.14 5.69
C PHE A 174 8.54 10.00 4.80
N ASN A 175 8.26 11.30 4.66
CA ASN A 175 9.05 12.26 3.88
C ASN A 175 9.30 13.54 4.71
N GLN A 176 10.30 14.34 4.33
CA GLN A 176 10.56 15.66 4.93
C GLN A 176 9.42 16.68 4.69
N ASP A 177 8.39 16.28 3.94
CA ASP A 177 7.29 17.10 3.45
C ASP A 177 6.09 17.20 4.42
N GLY A 178 6.23 16.85 5.70
CA GLY A 178 5.15 16.98 6.68
C GLY A 178 4.06 15.90 6.60
N ILE A 179 2.80 16.30 6.80
CA ILE A 179 1.63 15.40 6.81
C ILE A 179 1.05 15.30 5.38
N GLU A 180 0.64 14.09 4.99
CA GLU A 180 -0.02 13.78 3.72
C GLU A 180 -1.44 13.26 3.97
N VAL A 181 -2.41 13.73 3.19
CA VAL A 181 -3.78 13.21 3.17
C VAL A 181 -4.08 12.69 1.77
N SER A 182 -4.63 11.48 1.68
CA SER A 182 -4.87 10.77 0.42
C SER A 182 -6.29 10.21 0.32
N THR A 183 -6.76 10.03 -0.90
CA THR A 183 -8.01 9.28 -1.19
C THR A 183 -7.83 8.38 -2.41
N ASP A 184 -8.49 7.23 -2.39
CA ASP A 184 -8.45 6.22 -3.44
C ASP A 184 -9.54 6.48 -4.49
N LEU A 185 -9.14 6.54 -5.75
CA LEU A 185 -9.96 6.88 -6.91
C LEU A 185 -10.14 5.73 -7.89
N PHE A 186 -9.95 4.47 -7.46
CA PHE A 186 -10.07 3.29 -8.34
C PHE A 186 -11.36 3.27 -9.15
N GLU A 187 -12.48 3.68 -8.56
CA GLU A 187 -13.77 3.75 -9.24
C GLU A 187 -13.79 4.69 -10.44
N LEU A 188 -13.02 5.79 -10.42
CA LEU A 188 -12.98 6.77 -11.51
C LEU A 188 -12.33 6.24 -12.78
N LYS A 189 -11.43 5.25 -12.65
CA LYS A 189 -10.77 4.59 -13.79
C LYS A 189 -11.58 3.46 -14.39
N HIS A 190 -12.65 3.00 -13.74
CA HIS A 190 -13.49 1.96 -14.30
C HIS A 190 -14.31 2.49 -15.49
N GLY A 191 -14.05 1.92 -16.67
CA GLY A 191 -14.91 1.98 -17.84
C GLY A 191 -14.14 2.03 -19.17
N SER A 192 -14.85 2.26 -20.28
CA SER A 192 -14.29 2.15 -21.63
C SER A 192 -13.63 3.41 -22.21
N LEU A 193 -13.61 4.53 -21.48
CA LEU A 193 -13.05 5.79 -21.95
C LEU A 193 -11.77 6.10 -21.18
N ASP A 194 -10.70 6.39 -21.90
CA ASP A 194 -9.49 6.96 -21.30
C ASP A 194 -9.71 8.46 -21.11
N LEU A 195 -9.72 8.89 -19.84
CA LEU A 195 -9.91 10.28 -19.41
C LEU A 195 -8.68 10.83 -18.69
N SER A 196 -7.53 10.17 -18.85
CA SER A 196 -6.33 10.47 -18.05
C SER A 196 -5.84 11.91 -18.28
N ALA A 197 -5.93 12.41 -19.52
CA ALA A 197 -5.50 13.76 -19.87
C ALA A 197 -6.46 14.84 -19.31
N GLU A 198 -7.77 14.59 -19.34
CA GLU A 198 -8.78 15.48 -18.78
C GLU A 198 -8.66 15.55 -17.25
N PHE A 199 -8.36 14.42 -16.61
CA PHE A 199 -8.12 14.35 -15.17
C PHE A 199 -6.84 15.08 -14.78
N ASP A 200 -5.73 14.89 -15.51
CA ASP A 200 -4.49 15.64 -15.28
C ASP A 200 -4.71 17.15 -15.43
N ALA A 201 -5.39 17.56 -16.50
CA ALA A 201 -5.68 18.97 -16.76
C ALA A 201 -6.54 19.59 -15.66
N TYR A 202 -7.51 18.84 -15.11
CA TYR A 202 -8.34 19.32 -14.01
C TYR A 202 -7.54 19.41 -12.70
N VAL A 203 -6.82 18.35 -12.32
CA VAL A 203 -6.04 18.31 -11.08
C VAL A 203 -4.94 19.37 -11.08
N ALA A 204 -4.34 19.67 -12.22
CA ALA A 204 -3.35 20.74 -12.38
C ALA A 204 -3.88 22.15 -12.03
N THR A 205 -5.19 22.34 -11.92
CA THR A 205 -5.82 23.60 -11.47
C THR A 205 -6.08 23.65 -9.96
N THR A 206 -5.72 22.59 -9.23
CA THR A 206 -6.02 22.38 -7.81
C THR A 206 -4.74 22.28 -6.98
N SER A 207 -4.86 22.24 -5.65
CA SER A 207 -3.73 21.96 -4.76
C SER A 207 -3.44 20.46 -4.58
N CYS A 208 -4.15 19.59 -5.30
CA CYS A 208 -4.00 18.14 -5.19
C CYS A 208 -3.06 17.62 -6.29
N GLN A 209 -2.54 16.42 -6.11
CA GLN A 209 -1.73 15.73 -7.11
C GLN A 209 -2.01 14.24 -7.10
N PHE A 210 -1.78 13.56 -8.22
CA PHE A 210 -1.81 12.10 -8.26
C PHE A 210 -0.51 11.53 -7.68
N GLU A 211 -0.61 10.50 -6.85
CA GLU A 211 0.57 9.85 -6.25
C GLU A 211 1.41 9.08 -7.29
N SER A 212 0.73 8.53 -8.30
CA SER A 212 1.36 7.73 -9.34
C SER A 212 0.78 8.05 -10.71
N THR A 213 1.51 7.64 -11.75
CA THR A 213 1.06 7.74 -13.15
C THR A 213 -0.21 6.93 -13.43
N LEU A 214 -0.58 5.99 -12.54
CA LEU A 214 -1.83 5.24 -12.65
C LEU A 214 -3.05 6.09 -12.27
N GLN A 215 -2.85 7.25 -11.63
CA GLN A 215 -3.90 8.17 -11.19
C GLN A 215 -5.00 7.49 -10.34
N THR A 216 -4.62 6.49 -9.54
CA THR A 216 -5.53 5.76 -8.65
C THR A 216 -5.65 6.39 -7.28
N THR A 217 -4.75 7.30 -6.93
CA THR A 217 -4.66 7.90 -5.60
C THR A 217 -4.40 9.38 -5.75
N LEU A 218 -5.27 10.20 -5.16
CA LEU A 218 -5.15 11.65 -5.11
C LEU A 218 -4.65 12.06 -3.73
N VAL A 219 -3.67 12.95 -3.67
CA VAL A 219 -3.00 13.33 -2.43
C VAL A 219 -2.83 14.84 -2.31
N ILE A 220 -2.82 15.30 -1.06
CA ILE A 220 -2.32 16.61 -0.64
C ILE A 220 -1.13 16.34 0.28
N LYS A 221 0.05 16.83 -0.10
CA LYS A 221 1.30 16.72 0.67
C LYS A 221 1.64 18.08 1.29
N GLY A 222 2.56 18.13 2.24
CA GLY A 222 3.08 19.41 2.73
C GLY A 222 2.34 19.99 3.92
N LEU A 223 1.36 19.30 4.51
CA LEU A 223 0.58 19.87 5.62
C LEU A 223 1.48 20.04 6.84
N GLN A 224 1.49 21.26 7.41
CA GLN A 224 2.38 21.64 8.50
C GLN A 224 1.77 21.33 9.87
N SER A 225 0.43 21.36 9.97
CA SER A 225 -0.29 21.02 11.18
C SER A 225 -1.32 19.93 10.92
N LYS A 226 -1.58 19.10 11.93
CA LYS A 226 -2.72 18.18 11.95
C LYS A 226 -4.05 18.93 11.90
N ASP A 227 -4.10 20.17 12.37
CA ASP A 227 -5.31 21.00 12.33
C ASP A 227 -5.75 21.33 10.89
N ASP A 228 -4.86 21.18 9.90
CA ASP A 228 -5.15 21.38 8.48
C ASP A 228 -5.79 20.13 7.83
N ILE A 229 -5.79 18.99 8.50
CA ILE A 229 -6.30 17.71 7.97
C ILE A 229 -7.79 17.81 7.56
N PRO A 230 -8.71 18.37 8.37
CA PRO A 230 -10.12 18.48 7.96
C PRO A 230 -10.32 19.26 6.66
N ASP A 231 -9.62 20.39 6.50
CA ASP A 231 -9.68 21.21 5.29
C ASP A 231 -9.09 20.48 4.08
N ALA A 232 -7.98 19.75 4.26
CA ALA A 232 -7.41 18.91 3.20
C ALA A 232 -8.39 17.83 2.73
N ILE A 233 -9.16 17.22 3.64
CA ILE A 233 -10.19 16.24 3.28
C ILE A 233 -11.30 16.88 2.45
N GLU A 234 -11.80 18.06 2.82
CA GLU A 234 -12.83 18.76 2.04
C GLU A 234 -12.32 19.19 0.65
N ARG A 235 -11.05 19.59 0.54
CA ARG A 235 -10.42 19.84 -0.76
C ARG A 235 -10.35 18.58 -1.62
N LEU A 236 -9.94 17.44 -1.07
CA LEU A 236 -9.94 16.16 -1.80
C LEU A 236 -11.34 15.78 -2.27
N ARG A 237 -12.36 15.92 -1.42
CA ARG A 237 -13.77 15.70 -1.77
C ARG A 237 -14.22 16.55 -2.96
N ALA A 238 -13.91 17.84 -2.93
CA ALA A 238 -14.28 18.77 -4.01
C ALA A 238 -13.61 18.39 -5.34
N VAL A 239 -12.34 17.96 -5.30
CA VAL A 239 -11.64 17.51 -6.51
C VAL A 239 -12.24 16.21 -7.03
N GLU A 240 -12.53 15.24 -6.16
CA GLU A 240 -13.18 13.98 -6.56
C GLU A 240 -14.57 14.19 -7.16
N GLU A 241 -15.37 15.11 -6.62
CA GLU A 241 -16.66 15.48 -7.20
C GLU A 241 -16.49 16.06 -8.62
N GLY A 242 -15.51 16.94 -8.81
CA GLY A 242 -15.18 17.49 -10.12
C GLY A 242 -14.74 16.42 -11.12
N LEU A 243 -13.88 15.48 -10.71
CA LEU A 243 -13.47 14.35 -11.55
C LEU A 243 -14.66 13.44 -11.91
N ASN A 244 -15.56 13.18 -10.96
CA ASN A 244 -16.81 12.45 -11.21
C ASN A 244 -17.71 13.18 -12.21
N ALA A 245 -17.80 14.51 -12.14
CA ALA A 245 -18.57 15.31 -13.08
C ALA A 245 -17.97 15.26 -14.50
N ILE A 246 -16.65 15.36 -14.62
CA ILE A 246 -15.92 15.19 -15.90
C ILE A 246 -16.23 13.81 -16.49
N ARG A 247 -16.08 12.74 -15.69
CA ARG A 247 -16.38 11.38 -16.10
C ARG A 247 -17.83 11.26 -16.58
N LYS A 248 -18.79 11.68 -15.76
CA LYS A 248 -20.22 11.59 -16.08
C LYS A 248 -20.55 12.31 -17.39
N LYS A 249 -19.98 13.49 -17.61
CA LYS A 249 -20.14 14.25 -18.84
C LYS A 249 -19.54 13.51 -20.05
N ALA A 250 -18.29 13.06 -19.96
CA ALA A 250 -17.62 12.36 -21.07
C ALA A 250 -18.35 11.08 -21.48
N TYR A 251 -18.79 10.27 -20.52
CA TYR A 251 -19.60 9.08 -20.80
C TYR A 251 -20.96 9.40 -21.41
N TRP A 252 -21.60 10.49 -20.97
CA TRP A 252 -22.85 10.95 -21.56
C TRP A 252 -22.65 11.42 -23.00
N ASP A 253 -21.63 12.25 -23.26
CA ASP A 253 -21.31 12.76 -24.59
C ASP A 253 -20.97 11.59 -25.54
N HIS A 254 -20.20 10.61 -25.07
CA HIS A 254 -19.91 9.38 -25.80
C HIS A 254 -21.18 8.55 -26.09
N PHE A 255 -22.06 8.39 -25.10
CA PHE A 255 -23.34 7.70 -25.28
C PHE A 255 -24.21 8.40 -26.33
N VAL A 256 -24.32 9.73 -26.25
CA VAL A 256 -25.08 10.55 -27.22
C VAL A 256 -24.49 10.43 -28.62
N LYS A 257 -23.17 10.56 -28.76
CA LYS A 257 -22.46 10.41 -30.05
C LYS A 257 -22.73 9.06 -30.71
N ASN A 258 -22.74 7.99 -29.92
CA ASN A 258 -22.98 6.62 -30.40
C ASN A 258 -24.48 6.24 -30.47
N THR A 259 -25.37 7.13 -30.04
CA THR A 259 -26.82 6.95 -30.12
C THR A 259 -27.46 8.02 -31.00
N PRO A 260 -27.12 8.08 -32.30
CA PRO A 260 -27.69 9.07 -33.20
C PRO A 260 -29.16 8.77 -33.51
N MET A 261 -29.89 9.80 -33.93
CA MET A 261 -31.25 9.68 -34.44
C MET A 261 -31.23 9.05 -35.84
N THR A 262 -31.26 7.72 -35.88
CA THR A 262 -31.30 6.95 -37.14
C THR A 262 -32.69 6.99 -37.78
N LYS A 263 -32.79 6.65 -39.07
CA LYS A 263 -34.08 6.54 -39.77
C LYS A 263 -35.05 5.57 -39.07
N PRO A 264 -34.65 4.34 -38.65
CA PRO A 264 -35.54 3.45 -37.90
C PRO A 264 -36.04 4.03 -36.57
N ARG A 265 -35.17 4.72 -35.82
CA ARG A 265 -35.55 5.37 -34.55
C ARG A 265 -36.56 6.49 -34.79
N ARG A 266 -36.32 7.33 -35.79
CA ARG A 266 -37.26 8.40 -36.17
C ARG A 266 -38.62 7.84 -36.60
N GLU A 267 -38.65 6.77 -37.38
CA GLU A 267 -39.90 6.12 -37.81
C GLU A 267 -40.66 5.50 -36.62
N PHE A 268 -39.95 4.85 -35.70
CA PHE A 268 -40.55 4.33 -34.47
C PHE A 268 -41.14 5.47 -33.62
N LEU A 269 -40.38 6.54 -33.38
CA LEU A 269 -40.84 7.70 -32.61
C LEU A 269 -42.03 8.41 -33.29
N LYS A 270 -42.01 8.54 -34.62
CA LYS A 270 -43.15 9.06 -35.38
C LYS A 270 -44.40 8.21 -35.17
N GLY A 271 -44.27 6.88 -35.31
CA GLY A 271 -45.38 5.97 -35.06
C GLY A 271 -45.88 6.00 -33.62
N ALA A 272 -44.96 6.20 -32.67
CA ALA A 272 -45.28 6.32 -31.25
C ALA A 272 -46.05 7.61 -30.95
N ASP A 273 -45.71 8.70 -31.63
CA ASP A 273 -46.41 9.97 -31.54
C ASP A 273 -47.82 9.90 -32.14
N GLU A 274 -47.95 9.33 -33.35
CA GLU A 274 -49.22 9.29 -34.08
C GLU A 274 -50.21 8.26 -33.52
N GLY A 275 -49.73 7.13 -32.99
CA GLY A 275 -50.57 5.98 -32.63
C GLY A 275 -50.29 5.34 -31.27
N GLY A 276 -49.37 5.90 -30.48
CA GLY A 276 -48.95 5.33 -29.20
C GLY A 276 -48.01 4.13 -29.34
N ILE A 277 -47.47 3.68 -28.20
CA ILE A 277 -46.54 2.55 -28.13
C ILE A 277 -47.25 1.31 -27.60
N ARG A 278 -47.21 0.22 -28.37
CA ARG A 278 -47.69 -1.09 -27.91
C ARG A 278 -46.55 -1.87 -27.27
N CYS A 279 -46.59 -2.03 -25.96
CA CYS A 279 -45.62 -2.85 -25.22
C CYS A 279 -46.13 -4.29 -25.06
N TYR A 280 -45.24 -5.26 -25.18
CA TYR A 280 -45.55 -6.69 -24.99
C TYR A 280 -44.30 -7.49 -24.60
N ILE A 281 -44.51 -8.71 -24.11
CA ILE A 281 -43.43 -9.64 -23.76
C ILE A 281 -43.41 -10.76 -24.81
N ASN A 282 -42.23 -11.03 -25.37
CA ASN A 282 -42.01 -12.16 -26.29
C ASN A 282 -40.81 -12.98 -25.81
N ARG A 283 -41.01 -14.27 -25.51
CA ARG A 283 -39.99 -15.18 -24.96
C ARG A 283 -39.21 -14.55 -23.79
N ALA A 284 -39.94 -14.05 -22.80
CA ALA A 284 -39.43 -13.33 -21.62
C ALA A 284 -38.69 -12.01 -21.88
N ASN A 285 -38.61 -11.53 -23.12
CA ASN A 285 -38.00 -10.24 -23.44
C ASN A 285 -39.05 -9.14 -23.63
N LYS A 286 -38.82 -7.97 -23.03
CA LYS A 286 -39.64 -6.77 -23.23
C LYS A 286 -39.49 -6.28 -24.68
N ARG A 287 -40.61 -5.96 -25.31
CA ARG A 287 -40.68 -5.43 -26.68
C ARG A 287 -41.67 -4.28 -26.77
N ALA A 288 -41.44 -3.40 -27.72
CA ALA A 288 -42.30 -2.28 -28.00
C ALA A 288 -42.46 -2.13 -29.50
N SER A 289 -43.69 -1.89 -29.95
CA SER A 289 -44.00 -1.65 -31.35
C SER A 289 -44.79 -0.36 -31.54
N ALA A 290 -44.41 0.40 -32.56
CA ALA A 290 -45.06 1.64 -32.98
C ALA A 290 -44.82 1.88 -34.47
N GLY A 291 -45.83 2.36 -35.21
CA GLY A 291 -45.71 2.66 -36.64
C GLY A 291 -45.19 1.51 -37.52
N GLY A 292 -45.48 0.26 -37.18
CA GLY A 292 -44.98 -0.92 -37.89
C GLY A 292 -43.52 -1.29 -37.61
N ARG A 293 -42.84 -0.57 -36.70
CA ARG A 293 -41.50 -0.93 -36.19
C ARG A 293 -41.63 -1.69 -34.87
N ASP A 294 -40.71 -2.61 -34.63
CA ASP A 294 -40.62 -3.40 -33.40
C ASP A 294 -39.19 -3.34 -32.85
N ILE A 295 -39.06 -2.97 -31.58
CA ILE A 295 -37.78 -2.81 -30.89
C ILE A 295 -37.72 -3.72 -29.66
N GLY A 296 -36.52 -4.23 -29.38
CA GLY A 296 -36.24 -5.05 -28.20
C GLY A 296 -35.86 -4.22 -26.98
N GLN A 297 -35.72 -4.89 -25.83
CA GLN A 297 -35.40 -4.27 -24.54
C GLN A 297 -34.18 -3.34 -24.57
N THR A 298 -33.07 -3.75 -25.18
CA THR A 298 -31.84 -2.92 -25.23
C THR A 298 -32.08 -1.57 -25.91
N GLU A 299 -32.89 -1.56 -26.97
CA GLU A 299 -33.23 -0.33 -27.69
C GLU A 299 -34.25 0.49 -26.89
N ILE A 300 -35.23 -0.14 -26.23
CA ILE A 300 -36.12 0.55 -25.29
C ILE A 300 -35.31 1.28 -24.21
N ASP A 301 -34.40 0.57 -23.55
CA ASP A 301 -33.54 1.12 -22.49
C ASP A 301 -32.64 2.25 -23.03
N THR A 302 -32.17 2.12 -24.26
CA THR A 302 -31.40 3.16 -24.96
C THR A 302 -32.23 4.41 -25.21
N LEU A 303 -33.45 4.27 -25.73
CA LEU A 303 -34.33 5.40 -26.04
C LEU A 303 -34.84 6.10 -24.76
N VAL A 304 -35.13 5.33 -23.70
CA VAL A 304 -35.47 5.87 -22.37
C VAL A 304 -34.27 6.61 -21.78
N ARG A 305 -33.08 6.00 -21.79
CA ARG A 305 -31.85 6.64 -21.29
C ARG A 305 -31.48 7.90 -22.06
N ARG A 306 -31.70 7.92 -23.37
CA ARG A 306 -31.49 9.10 -24.23
C ARG A 306 -32.51 10.22 -23.94
N GLY A 307 -33.58 9.88 -23.23
CA GLY A 307 -34.69 10.77 -22.90
C GLY A 307 -35.69 10.94 -24.03
N TRP A 308 -35.68 10.09 -25.06
CA TRP A 308 -36.65 10.15 -26.17
C TRP A 308 -37.96 9.41 -25.88
N LEU A 309 -37.92 8.46 -24.95
CA LEU A 309 -39.09 7.83 -24.37
C LEU A 309 -39.15 8.13 -22.87
N GLU A 310 -40.34 8.12 -22.32
CA GLU A 310 -40.60 8.26 -20.89
C GLU A 310 -41.62 7.22 -20.39
N GLY A 311 -41.72 7.09 -19.07
CA GLY A 311 -42.51 6.06 -18.40
C GLY A 311 -41.74 4.75 -18.22
N THR A 312 -42.47 3.70 -17.84
CA THR A 312 -41.92 2.37 -17.57
C THR A 312 -42.75 1.32 -18.29
N HIS A 313 -42.11 0.28 -18.82
CA HIS A 313 -42.84 -0.81 -19.49
C HIS A 313 -43.91 -1.40 -18.54
N PRO A 314 -45.18 -1.57 -18.99
CA PRO A 314 -45.67 -1.45 -20.36
C PRO A 314 -46.24 -0.08 -20.77
N LYS A 315 -46.13 0.94 -19.91
CA LYS A 315 -46.64 2.31 -20.11
C LYS A 315 -45.52 3.22 -20.60
N LEU A 316 -45.04 2.97 -21.82
CA LEU A 316 -44.07 3.84 -22.49
C LEU A 316 -44.78 4.85 -23.37
N GLN A 317 -44.25 6.07 -23.42
CA GLN A 317 -44.70 7.12 -24.34
C GLN A 317 -43.50 7.91 -24.87
N ILE A 318 -43.70 8.63 -25.97
CA ILE A 318 -42.69 9.55 -26.51
C ILE A 318 -42.64 10.82 -25.65
N SER A 319 -41.43 11.25 -25.29
CA SER A 319 -41.21 12.49 -24.56
C SER A 319 -41.14 13.71 -25.49
N ASP A 320 -41.19 14.92 -24.91
CA ASP A 320 -40.99 16.16 -25.68
C ASP A 320 -39.60 16.24 -26.33
N LEU A 321 -38.56 15.76 -25.64
CA LEU A 321 -37.21 15.68 -26.21
C LEU A 321 -37.18 14.72 -27.41
N GLY A 322 -37.87 13.58 -27.31
CA GLY A 322 -38.01 12.63 -28.41
C GLY A 322 -38.70 13.24 -29.62
N ARG A 323 -39.79 14.01 -29.40
CA ARG A 323 -40.49 14.76 -30.46
C ARG A 323 -39.58 15.79 -31.12
N ALA A 324 -38.91 16.60 -30.32
CA ALA A 324 -38.01 17.66 -30.79
C ALA A 324 -36.83 17.09 -31.60
N ASP A 325 -36.11 16.11 -31.06
CA ASP A 325 -34.94 15.50 -31.73
C ASP A 325 -35.34 14.74 -32.99
N ALA A 326 -36.53 14.13 -33.01
CA ALA A 326 -37.09 13.47 -34.19
C ALA A 326 -37.66 14.45 -35.22
N LYS A 327 -37.71 15.75 -34.90
CA LYS A 327 -38.31 16.83 -35.70
C LYS A 327 -39.78 16.55 -36.01
N LEU A 328 -40.50 15.97 -35.06
CA LEU A 328 -41.94 15.78 -35.11
C LEU A 328 -42.56 17.11 -34.69
N THR A 329 -43.13 17.84 -35.65
CA THR A 329 -43.91 19.04 -35.35
C THR A 329 -45.12 18.62 -34.53
N SER A 330 -45.42 19.33 -33.43
CA SER A 330 -46.66 19.12 -32.70
C SER A 330 -47.82 19.34 -33.69
N ALA A 331 -48.41 18.26 -34.19
CA ALA A 331 -49.74 18.37 -34.75
C ALA A 331 -50.60 18.87 -33.58
N ALA A 332 -51.03 20.13 -33.64
CA ALA A 332 -52.03 20.63 -32.71
C ALA A 332 -53.16 19.59 -32.61
N PRO A 333 -53.71 19.33 -31.42
CA PRO A 333 -54.81 18.39 -31.28
C PRO A 333 -55.89 18.82 -32.28
N LYS A 334 -56.25 17.92 -33.21
CA LYS A 334 -57.35 18.19 -34.14
C LYS A 334 -58.61 18.44 -33.29
N PRO A 335 -59.34 19.54 -33.56
CA PRO A 335 -60.53 19.90 -32.79
C PRO A 335 -61.62 18.82 -32.86
#